data_AF-A0A1Z8TRZ3-F1
#
_entry.id   AF-A0A1Z8TRZ3-F1
#
_cell.length_a   1.000
_cell.length_b   1.000
_cell.length_c   1.000
_cell.angle_alpha   90.00
_cell.angle_beta   90.00
_cell.angle_gamma   90.00
#
_symmetry.space_group_name_H-M   'P 1'
#
loop_
_entity.id
_entity.type
_entity.pdbx_description
1 polymer ?
#
loop_
_entity_poly.entity_id
_entity_poly.type
_entity_poly.pdbx_seq_one_letter_code
_entity_poly.pdbx_strand_id
1 'polypeptide(L)'
;MNNYKITIILFTAIILMGISSQVMGDELVHKFKSPSFSGIGTSAHYLTIENQEFSRKKAIQEDIEAALLQAQRDAENTTLAKFMRNLESRIYAQLSKQLVESLFTTCDTTDPTCTQTNFGSFVLEGNTITYQRTTCDASIWSCTQGEDVIVMTIVAEDGSETEIVIPIGAGSAGTG
;
A
#
# COMPACT_ATOMS: atom_id res chain seq x y z
N MET A 1 30.57 -20.30 102.98
CA MET A 1 29.68 -19.33 102.31
C MET A 1 28.33 -19.41 103.00
N ASN A 2 27.83 -18.34 103.63
CA ASN A 2 26.59 -18.43 104.41
C ASN A 2 25.39 -18.78 103.49
N ASN A 3 24.56 -19.72 103.93
CA ASN A 3 23.46 -20.30 103.15
C ASN A 3 22.51 -19.23 102.57
N TYR A 4 22.28 -18.11 103.28
CA TYR A 4 21.42 -17.02 102.81
C TYR A 4 21.94 -16.31 101.54
N LYS A 5 23.27 -16.24 101.34
CA LYS A 5 23.85 -15.60 100.14
C LYS A 5 23.61 -16.45 98.89
N ILE A 6 23.68 -17.77 99.03
CA ILE A 6 23.41 -18.72 97.94
C ILE A 6 21.94 -18.63 97.53
N THR A 7 21.02 -18.56 98.50
CA THR A 7 19.58 -18.44 98.22
C THR A 7 19.23 -17.14 97.50
N ILE A 8 19.84 -16.01 97.90
CA ILE A 8 19.62 -14.72 97.22
C ILE A 8 20.13 -14.77 95.78
N ILE A 9 21.33 -15.31 95.55
CA ILE A 9 21.89 -15.43 94.19
C ILE A 9 20.97 -16.29 93.31
N LEU A 10 20.46 -17.40 93.84
CA LEU A 10 19.59 -18.31 93.10
C LEU A 10 18.23 -17.67 92.78
N PHE A 11 17.67 -16.90 93.72
CA PHE A 11 16.43 -16.16 93.51
C PHE A 11 16.60 -15.03 92.49
N THR A 12 17.74 -14.34 92.53
CA THR A 12 18.07 -13.27 91.57
C THR A 12 18.27 -13.83 90.16
N ALA A 13 18.91 -15.00 90.04
CA ALA A 13 19.09 -15.69 88.75
C ALA A 13 17.76 -16.14 88.13
N ILE A 14 16.82 -16.63 88.96
CA ILE A 14 15.46 -17.00 88.52
C ILE A 14 14.69 -15.78 88.03
N ILE A 15 14.81 -14.65 88.73
CA ILE A 15 14.18 -13.39 88.29
C ILE A 15 14.78 -12.91 86.96
N LEU A 16 16.10 -12.98 86.79
CA LEU A 16 16.73 -12.60 85.52
C LEU A 16 16.30 -13.50 84.35
N MET A 17 16.07 -14.80 84.60
CA MET A 17 15.53 -15.72 83.59
C MET A 17 14.06 -15.45 83.25
N GLY A 18 13.29 -14.85 84.17
CA GLY A 18 11.90 -14.45 83.91
C GLY A 18 11.75 -13.14 83.12
N ILE A 19 12.80 -12.32 83.03
CA ILE A 19 12.81 -11.02 82.34
C ILE A 19 13.39 -11.15 80.92
N SER A 20 13.87 -12.33 80.51
CA SER A 20 14.28 -12.56 79.12
C SER A 20 13.06 -12.58 78.19
N SER A 21 12.69 -11.40 77.71
CA SER A 21 11.72 -11.23 76.63
C SER A 21 12.16 -12.07 75.43
N GLN A 22 11.29 -12.96 74.96
CA GLN A 22 11.49 -13.72 73.73
C GLN A 22 11.62 -12.73 72.58
N VAL A 23 12.83 -12.56 72.05
CA VAL A 23 13.05 -11.78 70.83
C VAL A 23 12.48 -12.60 69.67
N MET A 24 11.25 -12.30 69.27
CA MET A 24 10.68 -12.80 68.03
C MET A 24 11.30 -12.00 66.89
N GLY A 25 12.35 -12.52 66.27
CA GLY A 25 12.87 -11.97 65.04
C GLY A 25 11.84 -12.17 63.93
N ASP A 26 11.33 -11.06 63.38
CA ASP A 26 10.46 -11.10 62.20
C ASP A 26 11.28 -11.52 60.97
N GLU A 27 10.70 -12.37 60.11
CA GLU A 27 11.40 -12.86 58.93
C GLU A 27 11.46 -11.74 57.87
N LEU A 28 12.68 -11.37 57.44
CA LEU A 28 12.89 -10.43 56.34
C LEU A 28 12.50 -11.08 55.01
N VAL A 29 11.20 -11.13 54.70
CA VAL A 29 10.68 -11.54 53.39
C VAL A 29 10.93 -10.45 52.36
N HIS A 30 12.06 -10.53 51.65
CA HIS A 30 12.33 -9.70 50.48
C HIS A 30 11.37 -10.06 49.33
N LYS A 31 10.28 -9.30 49.18
CA LYS A 31 9.36 -9.42 48.04
C LYS A 31 9.70 -8.39 46.97
N PHE A 32 9.78 -8.86 45.72
CA PHE A 32 9.91 -7.95 44.59
C PHE A 32 8.61 -7.15 44.40
N LYS A 33 8.73 -5.82 44.26
CA LYS A 33 7.58 -4.93 44.02
C LYS A 33 7.08 -4.98 42.58
N SER A 34 7.88 -5.48 41.64
CA SER A 34 7.44 -5.57 40.25
C SER A 34 6.51 -6.78 40.07
N PRO A 35 5.40 -6.62 39.34
CA PRO A 35 4.52 -7.73 38.99
C PRO A 35 5.28 -8.85 38.29
N SER A 36 6.24 -8.51 37.42
CA SER A 36 7.05 -9.45 36.62
C SER A 36 7.85 -10.48 37.43
N PHE A 37 8.21 -10.18 38.68
CA PHE A 37 9.01 -11.08 39.53
C PHE A 37 8.24 -11.62 40.75
N SER A 38 7.08 -11.03 41.08
CA SER A 38 6.28 -11.42 42.26
C SER A 38 5.24 -12.51 41.97
N GLY A 39 4.99 -12.83 40.69
CA GLY A 39 4.05 -13.85 40.26
C GLY A 39 2.56 -13.46 40.38
N ILE A 40 2.25 -12.35 41.07
CA ILE A 40 0.89 -11.85 41.26
C ILE A 40 0.63 -10.74 40.24
N GLY A 41 -0.35 -10.94 39.34
CA GLY A 41 -0.72 -9.93 38.34
C GLY A 41 0.26 -9.77 37.17
N THR A 42 1.20 -10.71 37.00
CA THR A 42 2.16 -10.77 35.88
C THR A 42 1.47 -10.71 34.52
N SER A 43 0.45 -11.54 34.31
CA SER A 43 -0.26 -11.66 33.03
C SER A 43 -0.94 -10.36 32.60
N ALA A 44 -1.62 -9.67 33.52
CA ALA A 44 -2.25 -8.38 33.25
C ALA A 44 -1.22 -7.28 32.93
N HIS A 45 -0.07 -7.28 33.63
CA HIS A 45 1.02 -6.36 33.34
C HIS A 45 1.61 -6.61 31.94
N TYR A 46 1.90 -7.87 31.59
CA TYR A 46 2.38 -8.20 30.24
C TYR A 46 1.39 -7.82 29.14
N LEU A 47 0.10 -8.14 29.31
CA LEU A 47 -0.94 -7.77 28.34
C LEU A 47 -1.05 -6.24 28.18
N THR A 48 -0.88 -5.47 29.26
CA THR A 48 -0.92 -4.01 29.19
C THR A 48 0.27 -3.47 28.40
N ILE A 49 1.47 -4.00 28.63
CA ILE A 49 2.67 -3.61 27.89
C ILE A 49 2.54 -4.01 26.42
N GLU A 50 2.08 -5.22 26.12
CA GLU A 50 1.88 -5.69 24.75
C GLU A 50 0.86 -4.83 24.01
N ASN A 51 -0.28 -4.51 24.64
CA ASN A 51 -1.27 -3.61 24.05
C ASN A 51 -0.68 -2.22 23.79
N GLN A 52 0.13 -1.67 24.72
CA GLN A 52 0.81 -0.40 24.51
C GLN A 52 1.83 -0.45 23.37
N GLU A 53 2.59 -1.54 23.25
CA GLU A 53 3.53 -1.73 22.14
C GLU A 53 2.82 -1.88 20.80
N PHE A 54 1.75 -2.66 20.75
CA PHE A 54 0.93 -2.83 19.55
C PHE A 54 0.29 -1.51 19.12
N SER A 55 -0.33 -0.77 20.05
CA SER A 55 -0.90 0.56 19.77
C SER A 55 0.15 1.55 19.27
N ARG A 56 1.37 1.54 19.84
CA ARG A 56 2.46 2.42 19.36
C ARG A 56 2.92 2.04 17.96
N LYS A 57 3.11 0.75 17.68
CA LYS A 57 3.48 0.28 16.33
C LYS A 57 2.42 0.63 15.30
N LYS A 58 1.14 0.42 15.65
CA LYS A 58 0.01 0.74 14.80
C LYS A 58 -0.07 2.24 14.50
N ALA A 59 0.05 3.10 15.52
CA ALA A 59 0.03 4.54 15.33
C ALA A 59 1.16 5.02 14.40
N ILE A 60 2.39 4.50 14.58
CA ILE A 60 3.52 4.83 13.70
C ILE A 60 3.24 4.40 12.25
N GLN A 61 2.69 3.20 12.05
CA GLN A 61 2.35 2.72 10.71
C GLN A 61 1.29 3.60 10.05
N GLU A 62 0.22 3.93 10.78
CA GLU A 62 -0.85 4.81 10.30
C GLU A 62 -0.32 6.21 9.95
N ASP A 63 0.57 6.77 10.77
CA ASP A 63 1.21 8.07 10.50
C ASP A 63 2.06 8.04 9.22
N ILE A 64 2.82 6.97 9.00
CA ILE A 64 3.64 6.80 7.79
C ILE A 64 2.74 6.69 6.55
N GLU A 65 1.70 5.87 6.59
CA GLU A 65 0.78 5.70 5.47
C GLU A 65 0.03 6.99 5.15
N ALA A 66 -0.43 7.71 6.18
CA ALA A 66 -1.07 9.01 6.02
C ALA A 66 -0.12 10.05 5.39
N ALA A 67 1.14 10.08 5.82
CA ALA A 67 2.15 10.98 5.27
C ALA A 67 2.45 10.68 3.78
N LEU A 68 2.58 9.40 3.42
CA LEU A 68 2.80 8.98 2.03
C LEU A 68 1.62 9.36 1.14
N LEU A 69 0.40 9.06 1.59
CA LEU A 69 -0.81 9.35 0.82
C LEU A 69 -1.05 10.86 0.69
N GLN A 70 -0.66 11.65 1.70
CA GLN A 70 -0.66 13.10 1.60
C GLN A 70 0.36 13.60 0.58
N ALA A 71 1.59 13.09 0.59
CA ALA A 71 2.61 13.46 -0.38
C ALA A 71 2.20 13.13 -1.82
N GLN A 72 1.55 11.98 -2.04
CA GLN A 72 1.01 11.60 -3.34
C GLN A 72 -0.08 12.57 -3.79
N ARG A 73 -1.03 12.89 -2.90
CA ARG A 73 -2.08 13.88 -3.19
C ARG A 73 -1.48 15.25 -3.50
N ASP A 74 -0.44 15.68 -2.80
CA ASP A 74 0.19 16.98 -3.03
C ASP A 74 0.90 17.04 -4.38
N ALA A 75 1.58 15.96 -4.79
CA ALA A 75 2.18 15.84 -6.13
C ALA A 75 1.13 15.91 -7.24
N GLU A 76 0.02 15.20 -7.09
CA GLU A 76 -1.09 15.16 -8.06
C GLU A 76 -1.92 16.45 -8.08
N ASN A 77 -1.92 17.23 -6.99
CA ASN A 77 -2.70 18.46 -6.87
C ASN A 77 -1.98 19.72 -7.36
N THR A 78 -0.71 19.62 -7.77
CA THR A 78 0.02 20.74 -8.37
C THR A 78 -0.67 21.27 -9.62
N THR A 79 -0.50 22.56 -9.90
CA THR A 79 -1.05 23.22 -11.10
C THR A 79 -0.48 22.61 -12.38
N LEU A 80 0.81 22.26 -12.36
CA LEU A 80 1.49 21.60 -13.47
C LEU A 80 0.94 20.19 -13.71
N ALA A 81 0.76 19.36 -12.67
CA ALA A 81 0.20 18.01 -12.86
C ALA A 81 -1.25 18.05 -13.35
N LYS A 82 -2.06 18.98 -12.84
CA LYS A 82 -3.41 19.22 -13.37
C LYS A 82 -3.39 19.68 -14.82
N PHE A 83 -2.46 20.58 -15.18
CA PHE A 83 -2.26 21.01 -16.56
C PHE A 83 -1.88 19.82 -17.44
N MET A 84 -0.87 19.02 -17.06
CA MET A 84 -0.44 17.86 -17.84
C MET A 84 -1.57 16.84 -18.04
N ARG A 85 -2.37 16.52 -17.02
CA ARG A 85 -3.53 15.62 -17.15
C ARG A 85 -4.62 16.17 -18.08
N ASN A 86 -4.88 17.47 -18.02
CA ASN A 86 -5.83 18.14 -18.92
C ASN A 86 -5.29 18.22 -20.35
N LEU A 87 -3.99 18.45 -20.49
CA LEU A 87 -3.27 18.45 -21.76
C LEU A 87 -3.35 17.05 -22.38
N GLU A 88 -2.96 16.02 -21.64
CA GLU A 88 -3.02 14.61 -22.01
C GLU A 88 -4.43 14.20 -22.44
N SER A 89 -5.46 14.54 -21.65
CA SER A 89 -6.85 14.25 -22.01
C SER A 89 -7.29 14.94 -23.31
N ARG A 90 -6.83 16.17 -23.56
CA ARG A 90 -7.16 16.92 -24.78
C ARG A 90 -6.36 16.45 -25.98
N ILE A 91 -5.09 16.08 -25.80
CA ILE A 91 -4.26 15.41 -26.80
C ILE A 91 -4.95 14.11 -27.18
N TYR A 92 -5.33 13.26 -26.23
CA TYR A 92 -6.04 12.02 -26.54
C TYR A 92 -7.38 12.27 -27.23
N ALA A 93 -8.20 13.24 -26.79
CA ALA A 93 -9.45 13.55 -27.46
C ALA A 93 -9.25 14.08 -28.90
N GLN A 94 -8.24 14.92 -29.12
CA GLN A 94 -7.94 15.48 -30.45
C GLN A 94 -7.28 14.45 -31.37
N LEU A 95 -6.34 13.66 -30.85
CA LEU A 95 -5.72 12.54 -31.57
C LEU A 95 -6.76 11.47 -31.89
N SER A 96 -7.62 11.08 -30.94
CA SER A 96 -8.71 10.14 -31.20
C SER A 96 -9.69 10.69 -32.23
N LYS A 97 -10.00 11.99 -32.21
CA LYS A 97 -10.85 12.59 -33.24
C LYS A 97 -10.18 12.57 -34.61
N GLN A 98 -8.93 13.01 -34.74
CA GLN A 98 -8.21 13.02 -36.02
C GLN A 98 -7.97 11.60 -36.55
N LEU A 99 -7.68 10.66 -35.66
CA LEU A 99 -7.51 9.25 -35.96
C LEU A 99 -8.82 8.61 -36.41
N VAL A 100 -9.94 8.86 -35.71
CA VAL A 100 -11.27 8.39 -36.12
C VAL A 100 -11.72 9.06 -37.42
N GLU A 101 -11.52 10.37 -37.57
CA GLU A 101 -11.92 11.11 -38.77
C GLU A 101 -11.13 10.62 -39.99
N SER A 102 -9.82 10.37 -39.85
CA SER A 102 -9.01 9.79 -40.92
C SER A 102 -9.29 8.30 -41.16
N LEU A 103 -9.55 7.51 -40.13
CA LEU A 103 -9.84 6.07 -40.25
C LEU A 103 -11.26 5.78 -40.73
N PHE A 104 -12.22 6.68 -40.53
CA PHE A 104 -13.63 6.51 -40.89
C PHE A 104 -14.10 7.56 -41.89
N THR A 105 -13.18 8.17 -42.66
CA THR A 105 -13.61 8.93 -43.85
C THR A 105 -14.25 7.95 -44.83
N THR A 106 -15.57 7.83 -44.75
CA THR A 106 -16.37 7.14 -45.75
C THR A 106 -16.54 8.12 -46.89
N CYS A 107 -15.88 7.85 -48.01
CA CYS A 107 -16.15 8.59 -49.24
C CYS A 107 -17.62 8.42 -49.61
N ASP A 108 -18.36 9.52 -49.62
CA ASP A 108 -19.69 9.57 -50.23
C ASP A 108 -19.51 9.30 -51.73
N THR A 109 -20.35 8.44 -52.31
CA THR A 109 -20.26 7.96 -53.69
C THR A 109 -20.54 9.05 -54.74
N THR A 110 -20.76 10.29 -54.29
CA THR A 110 -21.08 11.47 -55.08
C THR A 110 -19.89 12.40 -55.32
N ASP A 111 -18.75 12.21 -54.64
CA ASP A 111 -17.54 13.03 -54.82
C ASP A 111 -16.41 12.26 -55.55
N PRO A 112 -16.11 12.59 -56.82
CA PRO A 112 -15.08 11.91 -57.61
C PRO A 112 -13.64 12.22 -57.17
N THR A 113 -13.43 13.06 -56.15
CA THR A 113 -12.09 13.36 -55.59
C THR A 113 -11.78 12.60 -54.31
N CYS A 114 -12.74 11.86 -53.76
CA CYS A 114 -12.55 11.16 -52.50
C CYS A 114 -11.81 9.83 -52.70
N THR A 115 -10.56 9.78 -52.26
CA THR A 115 -9.74 8.56 -52.25
C THR A 115 -9.83 7.95 -50.84
N GLN A 116 -10.42 6.76 -50.72
CA GLN A 116 -10.50 6.04 -49.45
C GLN A 116 -9.08 5.58 -49.06
N THR A 117 -8.44 6.28 -48.12
CA THR A 117 -7.11 5.92 -47.65
C THR A 117 -7.22 4.86 -46.56
N ASN A 118 -6.96 3.61 -46.92
CA ASN A 118 -6.89 2.49 -45.96
C ASN A 118 -5.61 2.47 -45.12
N PHE A 119 -4.74 3.47 -45.28
CA PHE A 119 -3.44 3.60 -44.65
C PHE A 119 -3.17 5.07 -44.33
N GLY A 120 -2.52 5.32 -43.19
CA GLY A 120 -1.98 6.63 -42.87
C GLY A 120 -0.86 6.55 -41.85
N SER A 121 -0.12 7.64 -41.70
CA SER A 121 0.98 7.75 -40.75
C SER A 121 1.10 9.17 -40.23
N PHE A 122 1.44 9.31 -38.96
CA PHE A 122 1.75 10.59 -38.32
C PHE A 122 2.88 10.40 -37.31
N VAL A 123 3.62 11.49 -37.07
CA VAL A 123 4.73 11.51 -36.10
C VAL A 123 4.25 12.22 -34.85
N LEU A 124 4.41 11.57 -33.70
CA LEU A 124 4.06 12.12 -32.39
C LEU A 124 5.26 11.98 -31.44
N GLU A 125 5.81 13.11 -31.00
CA GLU A 125 6.89 13.16 -30.00
C GLU A 125 8.11 12.27 -30.33
N GLY A 126 8.47 12.16 -31.62
CA GLY A 126 9.60 11.32 -32.08
C GLY A 126 9.22 9.89 -32.43
N ASN A 127 8.00 9.46 -32.08
CA ASN A 127 7.48 8.15 -32.46
C ASN A 127 6.73 8.24 -33.80
N THR A 128 7.03 7.32 -34.72
CA THR A 128 6.31 7.21 -35.99
C THR A 128 5.18 6.21 -35.81
N ILE A 129 3.94 6.69 -35.92
CA ILE A 129 2.74 5.87 -35.82
C ILE A 129 2.21 5.65 -37.23
N THR A 130 2.02 4.39 -37.61
CA THR A 130 1.35 3.99 -38.84
C THR A 130 0.08 3.23 -38.50
N TYR A 131 -0.94 3.35 -39.34
CA TYR A 131 -2.15 2.55 -39.23
C TYR A 131 -2.56 2.04 -40.60
N GLN A 132 -3.08 0.80 -40.62
CA GLN A 132 -3.61 0.17 -41.82
C GLN A 132 -4.92 -0.55 -41.47
N ARG A 133 -5.95 -0.31 -42.28
CA ARG A 133 -7.15 -1.14 -42.29
C ARG A 133 -6.89 -2.38 -43.12
N THR A 134 -7.06 -3.55 -42.53
CA THR A 134 -6.90 -4.85 -43.20
C THR A 134 -7.89 -5.85 -42.62
N THR A 135 -8.08 -6.98 -43.28
CA THR A 135 -8.76 -8.11 -42.68
C THR A 135 -7.82 -8.83 -41.70
N CYS A 136 -8.37 -9.28 -40.59
CA CYS A 136 -7.65 -9.98 -39.53
C CYS A 136 -7.15 -11.34 -40.03
N ASP A 137 -5.86 -11.59 -39.83
CA ASP A 137 -5.26 -12.91 -39.84
C ASP A 137 -5.00 -13.38 -38.41
N ALA A 138 -5.79 -14.34 -37.94
CA ALA A 138 -5.70 -14.91 -36.60
C ALA A 138 -4.37 -15.68 -36.33
N SER A 139 -3.56 -15.91 -37.37
CA SER A 139 -2.22 -16.51 -37.22
C SER A 139 -1.14 -15.49 -36.84
N ILE A 140 -1.39 -14.20 -37.09
CA ILE A 140 -0.46 -13.09 -36.83
C ILE A 140 -0.93 -12.27 -35.63
N TRP A 141 -2.24 -12.05 -35.50
CA TRP A 141 -2.82 -11.18 -34.50
C TRP A 141 -3.90 -11.88 -33.67
N SER A 142 -4.07 -11.45 -32.42
CA SER A 142 -5.14 -11.95 -31.54
C SER A 142 -6.49 -11.31 -31.90
N CYS A 143 -7.05 -11.69 -33.04
CA CYS A 143 -8.35 -11.25 -33.53
C CYS A 143 -9.09 -12.40 -34.24
N THR A 144 -10.39 -12.22 -34.51
CA THR A 144 -11.21 -13.23 -35.19
C THR A 144 -10.89 -13.22 -36.70
N GLN A 145 -10.58 -14.39 -37.26
CA GLN A 145 -10.19 -14.49 -38.67
C GLN A 145 -11.27 -13.95 -39.61
N GLY A 146 -10.87 -13.04 -40.51
CA GLY A 146 -11.75 -12.43 -41.50
C GLY A 146 -12.53 -11.21 -41.02
N GLU A 147 -12.37 -10.75 -39.78
CA GLU A 147 -12.91 -9.46 -39.33
C GLU A 147 -12.09 -8.28 -39.87
N ASP A 148 -12.74 -7.18 -40.20
CA ASP A 148 -12.03 -5.94 -40.50
C ASP A 148 -11.36 -5.41 -39.23
N VAL A 149 -10.04 -5.19 -39.28
CA VAL A 149 -9.23 -4.67 -38.19
C VAL A 149 -8.44 -3.45 -38.63
N ILE A 150 -8.10 -2.61 -37.66
CA ILE A 150 -7.13 -1.53 -37.80
C ILE A 150 -5.87 -2.00 -37.06
N VAL A 151 -4.80 -2.19 -37.81
CA VAL A 151 -3.48 -2.52 -37.28
C VAL A 151 -2.71 -1.23 -37.18
N MET A 152 -2.31 -0.87 -35.96
CA MET A 152 -1.49 0.29 -35.68
C MET A 152 -0.11 -0.16 -35.25
N THR A 153 0.92 0.35 -35.90
CA THR A 153 2.33 0.10 -35.56
C THR A 153 2.96 1.39 -35.07
N ILE A 154 3.51 1.34 -33.87
CA ILE A 154 4.20 2.46 -33.23
C ILE A 154 5.69 2.13 -33.25
N VAL A 155 6.48 2.95 -33.94
CA VAL A 155 7.94 2.85 -33.96
C VAL A 155 8.51 3.97 -33.11
N ALA A 156 9.16 3.60 -32.00
CA ALA A 156 9.81 4.55 -31.11
C ALA A 156 11.19 5.01 -31.63
N GLU A 157 11.73 6.08 -31.06
CA GLU A 157 13.03 6.65 -31.48
C GLU A 157 14.20 5.67 -31.27
N ASP A 158 14.06 4.72 -30.34
CA ASP A 158 15.00 3.63 -30.09
C ASP A 158 14.85 2.45 -31.07
N GLY A 159 13.87 2.51 -31.98
CA GLY A 159 13.53 1.46 -32.94
C GLY A 159 12.63 0.35 -32.38
N SER A 160 12.11 0.48 -31.16
CA SER A 160 11.13 -0.46 -30.61
C SER A 160 9.80 -0.35 -31.36
N GLU A 161 9.25 -1.50 -31.78
CA GLU A 161 7.97 -1.59 -32.47
C GLU A 161 6.89 -2.13 -31.53
N THR A 162 5.77 -1.42 -31.43
CA THR A 162 4.57 -1.89 -30.72
C THR A 162 3.40 -1.97 -31.70
N GLU A 163 2.80 -3.15 -31.83
CA GLU A 163 1.61 -3.36 -32.66
C GLU A 163 0.35 -3.42 -31.81
N ILE A 164 -0.69 -2.72 -32.25
CA ILE A 164 -2.02 -2.69 -31.63
C ILE A 164 -3.05 -3.02 -32.70
N VAL A 165 -3.91 -4.01 -32.43
CA VAL A 165 -4.93 -4.48 -33.37
C VAL A 165 -6.31 -4.18 -32.80
N ILE A 166 -7.10 -3.40 -33.54
CA ILE A 166 -8.42 -2.94 -33.12
C ILE A 166 -9.47 -3.52 -34.07
N PRO A 167 -10.39 -4.39 -33.61
CA PRO A 167 -11.46 -4.90 -34.45
C PRO A 167 -12.52 -3.83 -34.75
N ILE A 168 -12.85 -3.68 -36.02
CA ILE A 168 -13.90 -2.79 -36.51
C ILE A 168 -15.22 -3.56 -36.45
N GLY A 169 -15.98 -3.41 -35.36
CA GLY A 169 -17.29 -4.07 -35.22
C GLY A 169 -17.66 -4.52 -33.81
N ALA A 170 -16.73 -4.51 -32.85
CA ALA A 170 -17.00 -4.86 -31.45
C ALA A 170 -17.71 -3.73 -30.64
N GLY A 171 -18.16 -2.68 -31.32
CA GLY A 171 -18.91 -1.56 -30.75
C GLY A 171 -20.43 -1.76 -30.77
N SER A 172 -20.93 -2.99 -30.63
CA SER A 172 -22.31 -3.21 -30.17
C SER A 172 -22.26 -3.40 -28.66
N ALA A 173 -22.09 -2.29 -27.93
CA ALA A 173 -22.32 -2.28 -26.51
C ALA A 173 -23.78 -2.69 -26.27
N GLY A 174 -23.95 -3.81 -25.56
CA GLY A 174 -25.25 -4.37 -25.21
C GLY A 174 -26.20 -3.31 -24.66
N THR A 175 -27.31 -3.13 -25.36
CA THR A 175 -28.51 -2.55 -24.78
C THR A 175 -29.30 -3.71 -24.20
N GLY A 176 -29.32 -3.83 -22.88
CA GLY A 176 -30.02 -4.88 -22.13
C GLY A 176 -29.48 -5.07 -20.74
#